data_AF-A0A6M4BUA2-F1
#
_entry.id   AF-A0A6M4BUA2-F1
#
_cell.length_a   1.000
_cell.length_b   1.000
_cell.length_c   1.000
_cell.angle_alpha   90.00
_cell.angle_beta   90.00
_cell.angle_gamma   90.00
#
_symmetry.space_group_name_H-M   'P 1'
#
loop_
_entity.id
_entity.type
_entity.pdbx_description
1 polymer ?
#
loop_
_entity_poly.entity_id
_entity_poly.type
_entity_poly.pdbx_seq_one_letter_code
_entity_poly.pdbx_strand_id
1 'polypeptide(L)'
;NVEESQYTKRILGKVDATDADFGQNANLSYFLQPLGQDLPFEISPSSGIFSVNGELDREKEDKYILTVVARDNGHEKKLSSSVSVEVQVLDVNDNSPQFFKYNELMPWKHTEVDELTNHNFDSVMMLPVYKATLQENAPIGTIVTRVYANDSDFIGNGNGLILYS
;
A
#
# COMPACT_ATOMS: atom_id res chain seq x y z
N ASN A 1 -8.65 11.65 1.02
CA ASN A 1 -7.22 11.34 1.20
C ASN A 1 -6.96 11.00 2.65
N VAL A 2 -6.13 10.00 2.91
CA VAL A 2 -5.74 9.54 4.25
C VAL A 2 -4.29 9.10 4.23
N GLU A 3 -3.48 9.48 5.20
CA GLU A 3 -2.09 9.00 5.32
C GLU A 3 -2.05 7.56 5.82
N GLU A 4 -1.09 6.77 5.33
CA GLU A 4 -0.98 5.36 5.68
C GLU A 4 -0.65 5.10 7.15
N SER A 5 0.09 6.01 7.80
CA SER A 5 0.44 5.92 9.22
C SER A 5 -0.73 6.21 10.19
N GLN A 6 -1.92 6.54 9.68
CA GLN A 6 -3.08 6.87 10.50
C GLN A 6 -3.95 5.63 10.75
N TYR A 7 -3.52 4.84 11.71
CA TYR A 7 -4.18 3.59 12.07
C TYR A 7 -5.34 3.80 13.05
N THR A 8 -6.52 3.36 12.62
CA THR A 8 -7.79 3.21 13.37
C THR A 8 -8.53 4.50 13.77
N LYS A 9 -9.86 4.47 13.59
CA LYS A 9 -10.86 5.47 14.03
C LYS A 9 -10.70 6.88 13.45
N ARG A 10 -9.79 7.12 12.50
CA ARG A 10 -9.78 8.35 11.72
C ARG A 10 -11.08 8.44 10.92
N ILE A 11 -11.86 9.48 11.18
CA ILE A 11 -13.06 9.79 10.40
C ILE A 11 -12.61 10.35 9.05
N LEU A 12 -13.03 9.69 7.97
CA LEU A 12 -12.79 10.12 6.60
C LEU A 12 -13.90 11.05 6.11
N GLY A 13 -15.11 10.84 6.61
CA GLY A 13 -16.26 11.67 6.31
C GLY A 13 -17.56 11.06 6.78
N LYS A 14 -18.66 11.59 6.25
CA LYS A 14 -20.01 11.10 6.50
C LYS A 14 -20.75 11.02 5.17
N VAL A 15 -21.43 9.90 4.95
CA VAL A 15 -22.39 9.75 3.86
C VAL A 15 -23.78 9.98 4.42
N ASP A 16 -24.51 10.87 3.77
CA ASP A 16 -25.88 11.22 4.14
C ASP A 16 -26.83 10.87 3.00
N ALA A 17 -27.93 10.20 3.36
CA ALA A 17 -29.06 9.92 2.49
C ALA A 17 -30.36 10.26 3.23
N THR A 18 -31.39 10.62 2.49
CA THR A 18 -32.72 10.95 3.02
C THR A 18 -33.78 10.20 2.23
N ASP A 19 -34.75 9.64 2.94
CA ASP A 19 -35.96 9.06 2.35
C ASP A 19 -37.16 9.94 2.74
N ALA A 20 -38.05 10.21 1.79
CA ALA A 20 -39.21 11.09 1.96
C ALA A 20 -40.42 10.38 2.60
N ASP A 21 -40.32 9.06 2.80
CA ASP A 21 -41.37 8.26 3.42
C ASP A 21 -41.48 8.51 4.94
N PHE A 22 -42.51 7.94 5.56
CA PHE A 22 -42.78 8.09 7.00
C PHE A 22 -42.47 6.79 7.77
N GLY A 23 -42.07 6.92 9.04
CA GLY A 23 -41.87 5.77 9.93
C GLY A 23 -40.61 4.97 9.61
N GLN A 24 -40.68 3.63 9.69
CA GLN A 24 -39.50 2.76 9.46
C GLN A 24 -38.95 2.85 8.04
N ASN A 25 -39.78 3.21 7.06
CA ASN A 25 -39.35 3.43 5.68
C ASN A 25 -38.41 4.65 5.55
N ALA A 26 -38.47 5.59 6.50
CA ALA A 26 -37.53 6.72 6.59
C ALA A 26 -36.20 6.36 7.27
N ASN A 27 -36.14 5.20 7.94
CA ASN A 27 -34.96 4.80 8.72
C ASN A 27 -33.98 4.06 7.83
N LEU A 28 -32.93 4.76 7.40
CA LEU A 28 -31.89 4.23 6.53
C LEU A 28 -30.77 3.55 7.32
N SER A 29 -30.22 2.49 6.74
CA SER A 29 -29.02 1.82 7.21
C SER A 29 -27.93 1.81 6.15
N TYR A 30 -26.70 2.06 6.57
CA TYR A 30 -25.54 2.19 5.69
C TYR A 30 -24.62 0.96 5.75
N PHE A 31 -24.05 0.55 4.62
CA PHE A 31 -23.06 -0.52 4.56
C PHE A 31 -22.12 -0.38 3.35
N LEU A 32 -20.94 -1.00 3.42
CA LEU A 32 -19.97 -1.08 2.33
C LEU A 32 -20.20 -2.34 1.48
N GLN A 33 -19.90 -2.25 0.19
CA GLN A 33 -19.86 -3.39 -0.73
C GLN A 33 -18.48 -3.55 -1.39
N PRO A 34 -18.04 -4.81 -1.64
CA PRO A 34 -18.71 -6.06 -1.28
C PRO A 34 -18.66 -6.36 0.23
N LEU A 35 -19.73 -6.95 0.76
CA LEU A 35 -19.77 -7.36 2.17
C LEU A 35 -18.83 -8.55 2.41
N GLY A 36 -18.14 -8.55 3.55
CA GLY A 36 -17.24 -9.65 3.95
C GLY A 36 -15.86 -9.62 3.31
N GLN A 37 -15.51 -8.55 2.58
CA GLN A 37 -14.13 -8.27 2.22
C GLN A 37 -13.40 -7.65 3.43
N ASP A 38 -12.15 -8.08 3.64
CA ASP A 38 -11.27 -7.48 4.64
C ASP A 38 -10.75 -6.13 4.10
N LEU A 39 -11.55 -5.09 4.30
CA LEU A 39 -11.25 -3.72 3.92
C LEU A 39 -10.77 -2.95 5.15
N PRO A 40 -9.75 -2.09 5.04
CA PRO A 40 -9.28 -1.27 6.17
C PRO A 40 -10.22 -0.11 6.48
N PHE A 41 -11.49 -0.20 6.10
CA PHE A 41 -12.51 0.84 6.26
C PHE A 41 -13.81 0.27 6.79
N GLU A 42 -14.54 1.09 7.54
CA GLU A 42 -15.86 0.77 8.04
C GLU A 42 -16.82 1.96 7.84
N ILE A 43 -18.13 1.65 7.85
CA ILE A 43 -19.17 2.66 7.91
C ILE A 43 -20.14 2.33 9.04
N SER A 44 -20.47 3.33 9.85
CA SER A 44 -21.47 3.21 10.91
C SER A 44 -22.87 3.06 10.29
N PRO A 45 -23.60 1.95 10.55
CA PRO A 45 -24.90 1.71 9.92
C PRO A 45 -25.97 2.73 10.28
N SER A 46 -25.86 3.39 11.45
CA SER A 46 -26.86 4.34 11.95
C SER A 46 -26.53 5.79 11.63
N SER A 47 -25.25 6.14 11.49
CA SER A 47 -24.82 7.54 11.34
C SER A 47 -24.22 7.86 9.97
N GLY A 48 -23.88 6.84 9.17
CA GLY A 48 -23.20 7.03 7.88
C GLY A 48 -21.76 7.53 8.02
N ILE A 49 -21.20 7.57 9.24
CA ILE A 49 -19.81 7.94 9.48
C ILE A 49 -18.90 6.88 8.88
N PHE A 50 -18.02 7.30 7.98
CA PHE A 50 -17.05 6.48 7.27
C PHE A 50 -15.66 6.71 7.86
N SER A 51 -14.99 5.63 8.28
CA SER A 51 -13.72 5.68 9.03
C SER A 51 -12.75 4.58 8.67
N VAL A 52 -11.48 4.79 9.02
CA VAL A 52 -10.43 3.76 8.94
C VAL A 52 -10.59 2.76 10.08
N ASN A 53 -10.55 1.47 9.77
CA ASN A 53 -10.68 0.36 10.73
C ASN A 53 -9.54 -0.67 10.64
N GLY A 54 -8.53 -0.42 9.80
CA GLY A 54 -7.39 -1.32 9.64
C GLY A 54 -6.10 -0.57 9.34
N GLU A 55 -5.05 -1.34 9.09
CA GLU A 55 -3.78 -0.82 8.64
C GLU A 55 -3.87 -0.39 7.17
N LEU A 56 -3.35 0.79 6.89
CA LEU A 56 -3.14 1.31 5.54
C LEU A 56 -1.65 1.22 5.23
N ASP A 57 -1.35 0.78 4.03
CA ASP A 57 -0.01 0.63 3.48
C ASP A 57 -0.15 0.97 1.99
N ARG A 58 0.43 2.10 1.61
CA ARG A 58 0.36 2.67 0.27
C ARG A 58 1.23 1.89 -0.70
N GLU A 59 2.34 1.30 -0.25
CA GLU A 59 3.16 0.39 -1.05
C GLU A 59 2.35 -0.86 -1.45
N LYS A 60 1.43 -1.30 -0.60
CA LYS A 60 0.51 -2.40 -0.87
C LYS A 60 -0.68 -2.00 -1.72
N GLU A 61 -1.37 -0.90 -1.38
CA GLU A 61 -2.55 -0.41 -2.11
C GLU A 61 -2.71 1.10 -1.91
N ASP A 62 -2.49 1.88 -2.97
CA ASP A 62 -2.52 3.34 -2.92
C ASP A 62 -3.93 3.94 -3.06
N LYS A 63 -4.90 3.14 -3.52
CA LYS A 63 -6.24 3.61 -3.88
C LYS A 63 -7.32 2.57 -3.65
N TYR A 64 -8.42 3.00 -3.03
CA TYR A 64 -9.62 2.19 -2.86
C TYR A 64 -10.83 2.84 -3.53
N ILE A 65 -11.60 2.04 -4.27
CA ILE A 65 -12.93 2.43 -4.77
C ILE A 65 -13.97 1.61 -4.04
N LEU A 66 -14.69 2.27 -3.14
CA LEU A 66 -15.66 1.63 -2.25
C LEU A 66 -17.08 1.99 -2.68
N THR A 67 -18.02 1.05 -2.60
CA THR A 67 -19.43 1.36 -2.81
C THR A 67 -20.14 1.43 -1.47
N VAL A 68 -20.66 2.60 -1.14
CA VAL A 68 -21.53 2.82 0.03
C VAL A 68 -22.98 2.65 -0.42
N VAL A 69 -23.75 1.89 0.34
CA VAL A 69 -25.17 1.66 0.08
C VAL A 69 -25.98 2.16 1.27
N ALA A 70 -26.99 2.99 0.98
CA ALA A 70 -28.05 3.34 1.92
C ALA A 70 -29.28 2.49 1.57
N ARG A 71 -29.87 1.84 2.57
CA ARG A 71 -31.06 0.97 2.40
C ARG A 71 -32.11 1.30 3.45
N ASP A 72 -33.37 1.38 3.02
CA ASP A 72 -34.50 1.55 3.93
C ASP A 72 -34.78 0.27 4.75
N ASN A 73 -35.71 0.39 5.71
CA ASN A 73 -36.21 -0.74 6.49
C ASN A 73 -37.62 -1.18 6.08
N GLY A 74 -37.97 -1.03 4.80
CA GLY A 74 -39.25 -1.47 4.27
C GLY A 74 -39.53 -2.96 4.57
N HIS A 75 -40.73 -3.26 5.09
CA HIS A 75 -41.09 -4.59 5.56
C HIS A 75 -41.32 -5.59 4.41
N GLU A 76 -41.95 -5.15 3.31
CA GLU A 76 -42.23 -6.02 2.14
C GLU A 76 -41.15 -5.94 1.06
N LYS A 77 -40.60 -4.75 0.84
CA LYS A 77 -39.51 -4.51 -0.11
C LYS A 77 -38.59 -3.45 0.46
N LYS A 78 -37.29 -3.74 0.43
CA LYS A 78 -36.25 -2.76 0.78
C LYS A 78 -35.74 -2.07 -0.48
N LEU A 79 -35.75 -0.74 -0.50
CA LEU A 79 -35.12 0.05 -1.55
C LEU A 79 -33.72 0.46 -1.09
N SER A 80 -32.82 0.64 -2.06
CA SER A 80 -31.46 1.06 -1.80
C SER A 80 -30.95 2.01 -2.87
N SER A 81 -30.11 2.94 -2.44
CA SER A 81 -29.30 3.81 -3.30
C SER A 81 -27.83 3.60 -2.97
N SER A 82 -26.96 3.74 -3.97
CA SER A 82 -25.54 3.50 -3.84
C SER A 82 -24.72 4.67 -4.37
N VAL A 83 -23.55 4.90 -3.76
CA VAL A 83 -22.57 5.89 -4.19
C VAL A 83 -21.16 5.31 -4.12
N SER A 84 -20.31 5.68 -5.07
CA SER A 84 -18.89 5.32 -5.05
C SER A 84 -18.08 6.36 -4.28
N VAL A 85 -17.23 5.89 -3.37
CA VAL A 85 -16.29 6.69 -2.59
C VAL A 85 -14.88 6.27 -3.00
N GLU A 86 -14.12 7.22 -3.52
CA GLU A 86 -12.71 7.02 -3.84
C GLU A 86 -11.85 7.49 -2.66
N VAL A 87 -10.99 6.61 -2.16
CA VAL A 87 -10.05 6.90 -1.09
C VAL A 87 -8.63 6.76 -1.61
N GLN A 88 -7.92 7.88 -1.69
CA GLN A 88 -6.48 7.91 -1.96
C GLN A 88 -5.71 7.79 -0.64
N VAL A 89 -4.81 6.82 -0.55
CA VAL A 89 -3.82 6.72 0.53
C VAL A 89 -2.64 7.63 0.19
N LEU A 90 -2.24 8.45 1.15
CA LEU A 90 -1.10 9.35 1.06
C LEU A 90 0.11 8.67 1.67
N ASP A 91 1.18 8.78 0.91
CA ASP A 91 2.51 8.28 1.22
C ASP A 91 3.14 8.98 2.43
N VAL A 92 3.78 8.19 3.28
CA VAL A 92 4.61 8.55 4.42
C VAL A 92 5.99 7.96 4.18
N ASN A 93 7.04 8.67 4.60
CA ASN A 93 8.41 8.15 4.45
C ASN A 93 8.70 7.12 5.55
N ASP A 94 8.29 5.87 5.33
CA ASP A 94 8.50 4.76 6.26
C ASP A 94 9.33 3.60 5.68
N ASN A 95 9.69 3.66 4.39
CA ASN A 95 10.68 2.79 3.80
C ASN A 95 12.05 3.48 3.73
N SER A 96 13.10 2.74 4.06
CA SER A 96 14.48 3.21 3.89
C SER A 96 15.07 2.65 2.60
N PRO A 97 15.96 3.38 1.89
CA PRO A 97 16.58 2.88 0.67
C PRO A 97 17.33 1.56 0.88
N GLN A 98 17.08 0.59 0.01
CA GLN A 98 17.72 -0.73 0.04
C GLN A 98 18.56 -0.99 -1.21
N PHE A 99 19.84 -1.27 -1.01
CA PHE A 99 20.77 -1.65 -2.08
C PHE A 99 20.46 -3.05 -2.64
N PHE A 100 20.46 -3.19 -3.97
CA PHE A 100 20.27 -4.50 -4.64
C PHE A 100 21.41 -5.47 -4.33
N LYS A 101 21.10 -6.76 -4.18
CA LYS A 101 22.15 -7.78 -4.04
C LYS A 101 22.87 -7.99 -5.38
N TYR A 102 24.15 -8.34 -5.32
CA TYR A 102 24.96 -8.61 -6.52
C TYR A 102 24.32 -9.65 -7.47
N ASN A 103 23.66 -10.68 -6.92
CA ASN A 103 23.01 -11.73 -7.71
C ASN A 103 21.75 -11.23 -8.44
N GLU A 104 21.06 -10.22 -7.90
CA GLU A 104 19.85 -9.63 -8.49
C GLU A 104 20.20 -8.72 -9.68
N LEU A 105 21.39 -8.10 -9.65
CA LEU A 105 21.87 -7.21 -10.72
C LEU A 105 22.48 -7.97 -11.92
N MET A 106 22.70 -9.29 -11.79
CA MET A 106 23.38 -10.12 -12.80
C MET A 106 22.69 -11.48 -12.98
N PRO A 107 21.43 -11.56 -13.47
CA PRO A 107 20.70 -12.82 -13.59
C PRO A 107 21.37 -13.86 -14.52
N TRP A 108 22.25 -13.42 -15.44
CA TRP A 108 22.85 -14.25 -16.49
C TRP A 108 24.22 -14.87 -16.16
N LYS A 109 24.66 -14.86 -14.89
CA LYS A 109 25.95 -15.48 -14.47
C LYS A 109 25.83 -16.75 -13.64
N HIS A 110 24.68 -17.43 -13.62
CA HIS A 110 24.63 -18.82 -13.15
C HIS A 110 25.26 -19.74 -14.20
N THR A 111 26.58 -19.81 -14.21
CA THR A 111 27.31 -20.95 -14.78
C THR A 111 28.04 -21.60 -13.62
N GLU A 112 27.49 -22.76 -13.20
CA GLU A 112 28.12 -23.79 -12.36
C GLU A 112 28.96 -23.27 -11.18
N VAL A 113 28.31 -23.12 -10.02
CA VAL A 113 29.01 -23.22 -8.73
C VAL A 113 28.35 -24.35 -7.96
N ASP A 114 29.16 -25.36 -7.65
CA ASP A 114 28.83 -26.70 -7.16
C ASP A 114 27.81 -26.79 -6.01
N GLU A 115 27.03 -27.88 -6.04
CA GLU A 115 25.96 -28.32 -5.14
C GLU A 115 26.39 -28.68 -3.70
N LEU A 116 27.33 -27.95 -3.05
CA LEU A 116 27.82 -28.33 -1.71
C LEU A 116 27.76 -27.24 -0.63
N THR A 117 26.88 -26.24 -0.74
CA THR A 117 26.57 -25.35 0.40
C THR A 117 25.08 -25.25 0.68
N ASN A 118 24.44 -26.42 0.87
CA ASN A 118 23.12 -26.52 1.48
C ASN A 118 23.20 -26.35 3.00
N HIS A 119 23.56 -25.14 3.45
CA HIS A 119 23.36 -24.73 4.83
C HIS A 119 22.64 -23.38 4.85
N ASN A 120 21.45 -23.39 5.47
CA ASN A 120 20.67 -22.23 5.91
C ASN A 120 21.55 -21.04 6.27
N PHE A 121 21.70 -20.09 5.34
CA PHE A 121 22.16 -18.73 5.61
C PHE A 121 20.98 -17.75 5.61
N ASP A 122 19.79 -18.25 5.94
CA ASP A 122 18.67 -17.39 6.28
C ASP A 122 18.91 -16.79 7.67
N SER A 123 18.85 -15.45 7.73
CA SER A 123 18.71 -14.62 8.94
C SER A 123 19.94 -13.99 9.61
N VAL A 124 21.07 -13.79 8.92
CA VAL A 124 22.06 -12.77 9.36
C VAL A 124 22.09 -11.63 8.35
N MET A 125 21.96 -10.39 8.86
CA MET A 125 22.04 -9.10 8.17
C MET A 125 23.32 -8.93 7.33
N MET A 126 23.46 -9.67 6.23
CA MET A 126 24.55 -9.46 5.29
C MET A 126 24.21 -8.24 4.42
N LEU A 127 24.98 -7.16 4.62
CA LEU A 127 24.98 -6.03 3.69
C LEU A 127 25.33 -6.52 2.28
N PRO A 128 24.70 -5.96 1.23
CA PRO A 128 25.02 -6.34 -0.14
C PRO A 128 26.48 -6.02 -0.47
N VAL A 129 27.18 -7.00 -1.04
CA VAL A 129 28.58 -6.83 -1.46
C VAL A 129 28.63 -6.69 -2.98
N TYR A 130 29.06 -5.53 -3.45
CA TYR A 130 29.31 -5.27 -4.87
C TYR A 130 30.75 -5.62 -5.21
N LYS A 131 30.94 -6.66 -6.03
CA LYS A 131 32.28 -7.05 -6.51
C LYS A 131 32.59 -6.34 -7.81
N ALA A 132 33.80 -5.79 -7.91
CA ALA A 132 34.32 -5.18 -9.14
C ALA A 132 35.81 -5.50 -9.30
N THR A 133 36.26 -5.47 -10.54
CA THR A 133 37.67 -5.71 -10.92
C THR A 133 38.15 -4.54 -11.74
N LEU A 134 39.36 -4.05 -11.44
CA LEU A 134 39.98 -2.93 -12.14
C LEU A 134 41.40 -3.33 -12.54
N GLN A 135 41.83 -2.97 -13.75
CA GLN A 135 43.23 -3.12 -14.16
C GLN A 135 44.09 -2.06 -13.45
N GLU A 136 45.31 -2.43 -13.06
CA GLU A 136 46.21 -1.56 -12.31
C GLU A 136 46.58 -0.25 -13.03
N ASN A 137 46.50 -0.24 -14.36
CA ASN A 137 46.79 0.89 -15.22
C ASN A 137 45.53 1.66 -15.69
N ALA A 138 44.37 1.43 -15.06
CA ALA A 138 43.13 2.09 -15.43
C ALA A 138 43.24 3.63 -15.30
N PRO A 139 42.79 4.40 -16.29
CA PRO A 139 42.81 5.87 -16.23
C PRO A 139 41.96 6.45 -15.08
N ILE A 140 42.35 7.62 -14.60
CA ILE A 140 41.55 8.42 -13.65
C ILE A 140 40.15 8.70 -14.25
N GLY A 141 39.11 8.49 -13.44
CA GLY A 141 37.72 8.62 -13.86
C GLY A 141 37.10 7.33 -14.41
N THR A 142 37.84 6.22 -14.40
CA THR A 142 37.28 4.90 -14.74
C THR A 142 36.20 4.52 -13.72
N ILE A 143 34.97 4.31 -14.21
CA ILE A 143 33.87 3.81 -13.39
C ILE A 143 34.12 2.34 -13.07
N VAL A 144 34.28 2.02 -11.79
CA VAL A 144 34.59 0.66 -11.32
C VAL A 144 33.33 -0.18 -11.17
N THR A 145 32.29 0.41 -10.59
CA THR A 145 30.98 -0.22 -10.44
C THR A 145 29.90 0.85 -10.30
N ARG A 146 28.65 0.47 -10.55
CA ARG A 146 27.47 1.27 -10.20
C ARG A 146 26.69 0.50 -9.14
N VAL A 147 26.35 1.20 -8.07
CA VAL A 147 25.44 0.71 -7.05
C VAL A 147 24.06 1.28 -7.33
N TYR A 148 23.05 0.48 -7.04
CA TYR A 148 21.66 0.87 -7.18
C TYR A 148 20.97 0.49 -5.87
N ALA A 149 20.15 1.40 -5.37
CA ALA A 149 19.21 1.17 -4.29
C ALA A 149 17.80 1.47 -4.79
N ASN A 150 16.83 0.85 -4.13
CA ASN A 150 15.41 1.10 -4.31
C ASN A 150 14.81 1.57 -3.00
N ASP A 151 13.93 2.54 -3.09
CA ASP A 151 13.07 2.98 -2.00
C ASP A 151 11.64 2.72 -2.46
N SER A 152 10.82 2.11 -1.60
CA SER A 152 9.45 1.72 -1.96
C SER A 152 8.48 2.89 -1.89
N ASP A 153 8.85 3.97 -1.19
CA ASP A 153 8.04 5.16 -1.04
C ASP A 153 7.77 5.85 -2.39
N PHE A 154 6.73 6.68 -2.42
CA PHE A 154 6.34 7.40 -3.61
C PHE A 154 7.39 8.44 -4.04
N ILE A 155 7.76 8.44 -5.32
CA ILE A 155 8.73 9.40 -5.86
C ILE A 155 8.11 10.79 -6.04
N GLY A 156 6.79 10.87 -6.30
CA GLY A 156 6.13 12.11 -6.69
C GLY A 156 6.04 13.17 -5.58
N ASN A 157 6.16 12.77 -4.32
CA ASN A 157 6.27 13.68 -3.16
C ASN A 157 7.71 13.79 -2.62
N GLY A 158 8.66 13.05 -3.21
CA GLY A 158 10.07 13.06 -2.85
C GLY A 158 10.50 12.02 -1.81
N ASN A 159 9.60 11.22 -1.24
CA ASN A 159 9.97 10.24 -0.21
C ASN A 159 10.79 9.09 -0.79
N GLY A 160 10.44 8.59 -1.97
CA GLY A 160 11.20 7.54 -2.67
C GLY A 160 12.45 8.03 -3.44
N LEU A 161 12.89 9.28 -3.27
CA LEU A 161 14.05 9.81 -3.99
C LEU A 161 15.36 9.43 -3.28
N ILE A 162 16.24 8.74 -4.02
CA ILE A 162 17.56 8.35 -3.53
C ILE A 162 18.64 9.29 -4.08
N LEU A 163 19.43 9.88 -3.18
CA LEU A 163 20.60 10.69 -3.50
C LEU A 163 21.88 9.92 -3.18
N TYR A 164 22.74 9.77 -4.19
CA TYR A 164 24.09 9.19 -4.05
C TYR A 164 25.11 10.34 -4.00
N SER A 165 25.95 10.37 -2.97
CA SER A 165 26.97 11.39 -2.75
C SER A 165 28.36 10.79 -2.65
#